data_AF-A0A2V7SYT6-F1
#
_entry.id   AF-A0A2V7SYT6-F1
#
_cell.length_a   1.000
_cell.length_b   1.000
_cell.length_c   1.000
_cell.angle_alpha   90.00
_cell.angle_beta   90.00
_cell.angle_gamma   90.00
#
_symmetry.space_group_name_H-M   'P 1'
#
loop_
_entity.id
_entity.type
_entity.pdbx_description
1 polymer ?
#
loop_
_entity_poly.entity_id
_entity_poly.type
_entity_poly.pdbx_seq_one_letter_code
_entity_poly.pdbx_strand_id
1 'polypeptide(L)'
;MSNRALVIASLVGTLLQVVMVVAGHSSPAIAGLFAVGGMGLSLLAGVLYTRLARPATKGSAALGGLAAGAICAFIGIAVSHLLGDVPATLLALGTLSSAVTGAIGGFLGALGTGQVASA
;
A
#
# COMPACT_ATOMS: atom_id res chain seq x y z
N MET A 1 -8.14 -15.52 1.94
CA MET A 1 -7.94 -14.07 1.64
C MET A 1 -9.17 -13.58 0.91
N SER A 2 -9.71 -12.40 1.24
CA SER A 2 -10.96 -11.91 0.59
C SER A 2 -10.64 -11.16 -0.69
N ASN A 3 -10.99 -11.73 -1.85
CA ASN A 3 -10.69 -11.14 -3.16
C ASN A 3 -11.31 -9.75 -3.32
N ARG A 4 -12.58 -9.58 -2.90
CA ARG A 4 -13.28 -8.30 -3.01
C ARG A 4 -12.58 -7.21 -2.17
N ALA A 5 -12.21 -7.54 -0.94
CA ALA A 5 -11.52 -6.59 -0.06
C ALA A 5 -10.14 -6.22 -0.60
N LEU A 6 -9.40 -7.20 -1.14
CA LEU A 6 -8.10 -6.96 -1.77
C LEU A 6 -8.23 -6.03 -2.97
N VAL A 7 -9.18 -6.29 -3.88
CA VAL A 7 -9.43 -5.45 -5.05
C VAL A 7 -9.77 -4.01 -4.62
N ILE A 8 -10.69 -3.83 -3.67
CA ILE A 8 -11.07 -2.49 -3.21
C ILE A 8 -9.87 -1.77 -2.56
N ALA A 9 -9.14 -2.44 -1.66
CA ALA A 9 -8.00 -1.84 -0.98
C ALA A 9 -6.87 -1.47 -1.95
N SER A 10 -6.55 -2.36 -2.89
CA SER A 10 -5.57 -2.10 -3.93
C SER A 10 -6.01 -0.97 -4.87
N LEU A 11 -7.29 -0.91 -5.28
CA LEU A 11 -7.80 0.17 -6.13
C LEU A 11 -7.72 1.52 -5.42
N VAL A 12 -8.18 1.60 -4.18
CA VAL A 12 -8.12 2.85 -3.39
C VAL A 12 -6.66 3.28 -3.18
N GLY A 13 -5.79 2.35 -2.78
CA GLY A 13 -4.36 2.63 -2.62
C GLY A 13 -3.70 3.09 -3.93
N THR A 14 -4.05 2.45 -5.05
CA THR A 14 -3.51 2.79 -6.38
C THR A 14 -3.95 4.17 -6.82
N LEU A 15 -5.24 4.50 -6.66
CA LEU A 15 -5.76 5.83 -6.99
C LEU A 15 -5.04 6.91 -6.18
N LEU A 16 -4.84 6.69 -4.88
CA LEU A 16 -4.11 7.63 -4.03
C LEU A 16 -2.64 7.77 -4.47
N GLN A 17 -1.97 6.66 -4.80
CA GLN A 17 -0.60 6.64 -5.33
C GLN A 17 -0.51 7.45 -6.63
N VAL A 18 -1.41 7.21 -7.59
CA VAL A 18 -1.42 7.93 -8.87
C VAL A 18 -1.68 9.42 -8.66
N VAL A 19 -2.62 9.80 -7.80
CA VAL A 19 -2.88 11.21 -7.47
C VAL A 19 -1.63 11.86 -6.88
N MET A 20 -0.95 11.17 -5.95
CA MET A 20 0.30 11.66 -5.37
C MET A 20 1.40 11.84 -6.43
N VAL A 21 1.58 10.86 -7.31
CA VAL A 21 2.59 10.89 -8.38
C VAL A 21 2.33 12.06 -9.33
N VAL A 22 1.08 12.21 -9.80
CA VAL A 22 0.70 13.32 -10.69
C VAL A 22 0.91 14.67 -10.00
N ALA A 23 0.57 14.79 -8.72
CA ALA A 23 0.81 16.01 -7.95
C ALA A 23 2.32 16.29 -7.76
N GLY A 24 3.13 15.25 -7.55
CA GLY A 24 4.58 15.37 -7.39
C GLY A 24 5.32 15.70 -8.68
N HIS A 25 4.82 15.27 -9.83
CA HIS A 25 5.38 15.62 -11.13
C HIS A 25 5.46 17.15 -11.35
N SER A 26 4.45 17.88 -10.86
CA SER A 26 4.39 19.35 -10.98
C SER A 26 5.00 20.10 -9.79
N SER A 27 5.37 19.39 -8.71
CA SER A 27 5.82 20.02 -7.46
C SER A 27 6.99 19.26 -6.82
N PRO A 28 8.22 19.84 -6.83
CA PRO A 28 9.40 19.23 -6.22
C PRO A 28 9.23 18.92 -4.73
N ALA A 29 8.43 19.74 -4.02
CA ALA A 29 8.14 19.52 -2.60
C ALA A 29 7.36 18.22 -2.37
N ILE A 30 6.45 17.86 -3.27
CA ILE A 30 5.67 16.62 -3.20
C ILE A 30 6.48 15.43 -3.71
N ALA A 31 7.32 15.63 -4.73
CA ALA A 31 8.25 14.59 -5.21
C ALA A 31 9.20 14.11 -4.09
N GLY A 32 9.67 15.02 -3.24
CA GLY A 32 10.47 14.68 -2.05
C GLY A 32 9.73 13.80 -1.04
N LEU A 33 8.40 13.73 -1.11
CA LEU A 33 7.57 12.88 -0.26
C LEU A 33 7.27 11.52 -0.87
N PHE A 34 7.59 11.22 -2.13
CA PHE A 34 7.20 9.97 -2.81
C PHE A 34 7.52 8.71 -2.01
N ALA A 35 8.70 8.63 -1.39
CA ALA A 35 9.06 7.47 -0.58
C ALA A 35 8.17 7.35 0.66
N VAL A 36 8.11 8.39 1.50
CA VAL A 36 7.37 8.35 2.77
C VAL A 36 5.86 8.30 2.55
N GLY A 37 5.35 9.13 1.63
CA GLY A 37 3.94 9.17 1.27
C GLY A 37 3.48 7.89 0.57
N GLY A 38 4.24 7.35 -0.38
CA GLY A 38 3.93 6.08 -1.04
C GLY A 38 3.86 4.90 -0.07
N MET A 39 4.79 4.84 0.89
CA MET A 39 4.74 3.85 1.98
C MET A 39 3.54 4.09 2.91
N GLY A 40 3.25 5.34 3.27
CA GLY A 40 2.08 5.69 4.08
C GLY A 40 0.75 5.28 3.42
N LEU A 41 0.60 5.51 2.12
CA LEU A 41 -0.56 5.06 1.35
C LEU A 41 -0.67 3.53 1.32
N SER A 42 0.45 2.84 1.24
CA SER A 42 0.50 1.37 1.29
C SER A 42 0.12 0.84 2.67
N LEU A 43 0.49 1.54 3.75
CA LEU A 43 0.02 1.25 5.11
C LEU A 43 -1.51 1.38 5.19
N LEU A 44 -2.06 2.47 4.66
CA LEU A 44 -3.50 2.71 4.64
C LEU A 44 -4.25 1.64 3.82
N ALA A 45 -3.71 1.23 2.67
CA ALA A 45 -4.26 0.13 1.89
C ALA A 45 -4.29 -1.17 2.71
N GLY A 46 -3.23 -1.46 3.47
CA GLY A 46 -3.19 -2.60 4.38
C GLY A 46 -4.25 -2.54 5.48
N VAL A 47 -4.39 -1.39 6.15
CA VAL A 47 -5.44 -1.17 7.18
C VAL A 47 -6.84 -1.34 6.57
N LEU A 48 -7.06 -0.78 5.38
CA LEU A 48 -8.33 -0.83 4.68
C LEU A 48 -8.70 -2.26 4.27
N TYR A 49 -7.74 -3.04 3.76
CA TYR A 49 -7.94 -4.46 3.47
C TYR A 49 -8.45 -5.18 4.71
N THR A 50 -7.78 -5.03 5.86
CA THR A 50 -8.17 -5.73 7.08
C THR A 50 -9.57 -5.34 7.57
N ARG A 51 -9.91 -4.05 7.52
CA ARG A 51 -11.25 -3.57 7.89
C ARG A 51 -12.36 -4.14 7.01
N LEU A 52 -12.09 -4.34 5.72
CA LEU A 52 -13.06 -4.87 4.75
C LEU A 52 -13.11 -6.40 4.74
N ALA A 53 -11.96 -7.06 4.83
CA ALA A 53 -11.83 -8.50 4.75
C ALA A 53 -12.21 -9.20 6.06
N ARG A 54 -12.10 -8.50 7.20
CA ARG A 54 -12.25 -9.06 8.55
C ARG A 54 -11.53 -10.41 8.71
N PRO A 55 -10.22 -10.46 8.41
CA PRO A 55 -9.44 -11.70 8.44
C PRO A 55 -9.53 -12.41 9.80
N ALA A 56 -9.56 -13.75 9.76
CA ALA A 56 -9.68 -14.58 10.97
C ALA A 56 -8.40 -14.61 11.82
N THR A 57 -7.24 -14.34 11.20
CA THR A 57 -5.93 -14.39 11.89
C THR A 57 -5.08 -13.18 11.56
N LYS A 58 -4.19 -12.79 12.48
CA LYS A 58 -3.21 -11.72 12.27
C LYS A 58 -2.30 -11.98 11.06
N GLY A 59 -1.91 -13.24 10.84
CA GLY A 59 -1.11 -13.64 9.67
C GLY A 59 -1.84 -13.41 8.35
N SER A 60 -3.13 -13.76 8.27
CA SER A 60 -3.94 -13.50 7.07
C SER A 60 -4.22 -12.01 6.84
N ALA A 61 -4.26 -11.20 7.90
CA ALA A 61 -4.33 -9.75 7.84
C ALA A 61 -3.03 -9.14 7.26
N ALA A 62 -1.88 -9.57 7.79
CA ALA A 62 -0.58 -9.13 7.32
C ALA A 62 -0.34 -9.52 5.85
N LEU A 63 -0.66 -10.76 5.45
CA LEU A 63 -0.51 -11.21 4.07
C LEU A 63 -1.39 -10.44 3.08
N GLY A 64 -2.65 -10.17 3.46
CA GLY A 64 -3.54 -9.38 2.59
C GLY A 64 -3.13 -7.91 2.52
N GLY A 65 -2.65 -7.33 3.62
CA GLY A 65 -2.08 -5.99 3.62
C GLY A 65 -0.79 -5.89 2.81
N LEU A 66 0.07 -6.92 2.88
CA LEU A 66 1.27 -7.04 2.05
C LEU A 66 0.90 -6.99 0.57
N ALA A 67 -0.02 -7.86 0.15
CA ALA A 67 -0.47 -7.90 -1.24
C ALA A 67 -1.10 -6.57 -1.67
N ALA A 68 -1.97 -5.98 -0.85
CA ALA A 68 -2.59 -4.70 -1.14
C ALA A 68 -1.55 -3.59 -1.35
N GLY A 69 -0.60 -3.46 -0.41
CA GLY A 69 0.49 -2.49 -0.45
C GLY A 69 1.44 -2.70 -1.63
N ALA A 70 1.80 -3.95 -1.93
CA ALA A 70 2.64 -4.29 -3.07
C ALA A 70 1.98 -3.90 -4.40
N ILE A 71 0.71 -4.26 -4.60
CA ILE A 71 -0.03 -3.99 -5.83
C ILE A 71 -0.15 -2.49 -6.06
N CYS A 72 -0.57 -1.72 -5.05
CA CYS A 72 -0.76 -0.28 -5.24
C CYS A 72 0.57 0.46 -5.43
N ALA A 73 1.62 0.08 -4.71
CA ALA A 73 2.92 0.71 -4.85
C ALA A 73 3.57 0.38 -6.19
N PHE A 74 3.47 -0.87 -6.65
CA PHE A 74 4.00 -1.26 -7.96
C PHE A 74 3.39 -0.43 -9.07
N ILE A 75 2.06 -0.27 -9.09
CA ILE A 75 1.37 0.53 -10.11
C ILE A 75 1.76 2.01 -9.98
N GLY A 76 1.75 2.57 -8.76
CA GLY A 76 2.13 3.97 -8.54
C GLY A 76 3.55 4.29 -8.99
N ILE A 77 4.53 3.46 -8.61
CA ILE A 77 5.94 3.65 -8.97
C ILE A 77 6.15 3.40 -10.46
N ALA A 78 5.43 2.44 -11.07
CA ALA A 78 5.47 2.23 -12.51
C ALA A 78 4.98 3.47 -13.27
N VAL A 79 3.88 4.08 -12.85
CA VAL A 79 3.39 5.35 -13.43
C VAL A 79 4.45 6.44 -13.25
N SER A 80 5.00 6.61 -12.06
CA SER A 80 6.04 7.60 -11.77
C SER A 80 7.31 7.41 -12.62
N HIS A 81 7.69 6.15 -12.87
CA HIS A 81 8.80 5.82 -13.77
C HIS A 81 8.49 6.18 -15.24
N LEU A 82 7.27 5.90 -15.71
CA LEU A 82 6.84 6.26 -17.07
C LEU A 82 6.77 7.79 -17.27
N LEU A 83 6.48 8.55 -16.21
CA LEU A 83 6.53 10.02 -16.21
C LEU A 83 7.96 10.57 -16.16
N GLY A 84 8.96 9.73 -15.91
CA GLY A 84 10.36 10.11 -15.81
C GLY A 84 10.78 10.65 -14.44
N ASP A 85 9.91 10.58 -13.43
CA ASP A 85 10.17 11.15 -12.10
C ASP A 85 11.16 10.32 -11.27
N VAL A 86 11.27 9.01 -11.57
CA VAL A 86 11.94 8.04 -10.68
C VAL A 86 12.69 6.96 -11.47
N PRO A 87 13.90 6.54 -11.05
CA PRO A 87 14.63 5.43 -11.70
C PRO A 87 13.95 4.06 -11.49
N ALA A 88 14.12 3.15 -12.45
CA ALA A 88 13.55 1.79 -12.42
C ALA A 88 14.01 0.95 -11.21
N THR A 89 15.13 1.29 -10.58
CA THR A 89 15.61 0.63 -9.36
C THR A 89 14.64 0.82 -8.18
N LEU A 90 13.93 1.96 -8.12
CA LEU A 90 12.94 2.22 -7.09
C LEU A 90 11.63 1.45 -7.30
N LEU A 91 11.39 0.91 -8.50
CA LEU A 91 10.27 0.01 -8.77
C LEU A 91 10.38 -1.26 -7.92
N ALA A 92 11.56 -1.87 -7.87
CA ALA A 92 11.80 -3.05 -7.04
C ALA A 92 11.87 -2.70 -5.55
N LEU A 93 12.76 -1.77 -5.17
CA LEU A 93 12.98 -1.42 -3.76
C LEU A 93 11.73 -0.81 -3.11
N GLY A 94 11.08 0.12 -3.80
CA GLY A 94 9.89 0.82 -3.31
C GLY A 94 8.65 -0.07 -3.25
N THR A 95 8.50 -1.03 -4.16
CA THR A 95 7.43 -2.04 -4.06
C THR A 95 7.66 -2.96 -2.87
N LEU A 96 8.90 -3.42 -2.67
CA LEU A 96 9.24 -4.29 -1.53
C LEU A 96 9.04 -3.58 -0.19
N SER A 97 9.53 -2.35 -0.04
CA SER A 97 9.34 -1.59 1.19
C SER A 97 7.85 -1.33 1.45
N SER A 98 7.10 -0.93 0.41
CA SER A 98 5.66 -0.70 0.50
C SER A 98 4.86 -1.97 0.78
N ALA A 99 5.30 -3.13 0.28
CA ALA A 99 4.70 -4.43 0.62
C ALA A 99 4.87 -4.71 2.11
N VAL A 100 6.07 -4.51 2.66
CA VAL A 100 6.32 -4.64 4.11
C VAL A 100 5.48 -3.64 4.90
N THR A 101 5.42 -2.38 4.46
CA THR A 101 4.59 -1.35 5.10
C THR A 101 3.10 -1.67 5.05
N GLY A 102 2.62 -2.22 3.93
CA GLY A 102 1.25 -2.73 3.78
C GLY A 102 0.97 -3.91 4.70
N ALA A 103 1.94 -4.82 4.89
CA ALA A 103 1.82 -5.91 5.85
C ALA A 103 1.67 -5.39 7.28
N ILE A 104 2.46 -4.38 7.65
CA ILE A 104 2.36 -3.68 8.94
C ILE A 104 0.97 -3.03 9.07
N GLY A 105 0.49 -2.34 8.03
CA GLY A 105 -0.86 -1.76 8.01
C GLY A 105 -1.96 -2.81 8.20
N GLY A 106 -1.83 -3.96 7.52
CA GLY A 106 -2.75 -5.08 7.67
C GLY A 106 -2.78 -5.62 9.10
N PHE A 107 -1.61 -5.77 9.73
CA PHE A 107 -1.46 -6.20 11.11
C PHE A 107 -2.03 -5.18 12.11
N LEU A 108 -1.68 -3.90 11.98
CA LEU A 108 -2.21 -2.81 12.82
C LEU A 108 -3.72 -2.67 12.69
N GLY A 109 -4.25 -2.83 11.47
CA GLY A 109 -5.68 -2.88 11.21
C GLY A 109 -6.38 -3.98 12.01
N ALA A 110 -5.77 -5.16 12.12
CA ALA A 110 -6.33 -6.30 12.85
C ALA A 110 -6.35 -6.04 14.37
N LEU A 111 -5.30 -5.41 14.90
CA LEU A 111 -5.23 -4.99 16.30
C LEU A 111 -6.35 -3.98 16.63
N GLY A 112 -6.51 -2.96 15.79
CA GLY A 112 -7.50 -1.91 16.00
C GLY A 112 -8.96 -2.37 15.89
N THR A 113 -9.24 -3.42 15.12
CA THR A 113 -10.58 -4.01 15.01
C THR A 113 -10.87 -5.09 16.07
N GLY A 114 -9.98 -5.29 17.04
CA GLY A 114 -10.16 -6.30 18.09
C GLY A 114 -10.08 -7.74 17.58
N GLN A 115 -9.53 -7.98 16.39
CA GLN A 115 -9.39 -9.32 15.80
C GLN A 115 -8.21 -10.10 16.39
N VAL A 116 -7.92 -9.86 17.68
CA VAL A 116 -6.85 -10.48 18.46
C VAL A 116 -7.32 -11.85 18.97
N ALA A 117 -7.82 -12.71 18.08
CA ALA A 117 -7.88 -14.13 18.39
C ALA A 117 -6.48 -14.71 18.14
N SER A 118 -5.82 -15.09 19.23
CA SER A 118 -4.53 -15.76 19.23
C SER A 118 -4.61 -17.04 18.40
N ALA A 119 -3.67 -17.23 17.48
CA ALA A 119 -3.09 -18.55 17.28
C ALA A 119 -1.90 -18.66 18.22
#